data_AF-A0A963HXT7-F1
#
_entry.id   AF-A0A963HXT7-F1
#
_cell.length_a   1.000
_cell.length_b   1.000
_cell.length_c   1.000
_cell.angle_alpha   90.00
_cell.angle_beta   90.00
_cell.angle_gamma   90.00
#
_symmetry.space_group_name_H-M   'P 1'
#
loop_
_entity.id
_entity.type
_entity.pdbx_description
1 polymer ?
#
loop_
_entity_poly.entity_id
_entity_poly.type
_entity_poly.pdbx_seq_one_letter_code
_entity_poly.pdbx_strand_id
1 'polypeptide(L)' 'MILVTGGAGFIGANFVLDWLAESGEPVVNLDKLTYAGNLETLQSLQGDARHVFVQGDICDR' A
#
# COMPACT_ATOMS: atom_id res chain seq x y z
N MET A 1 -2.21 12.79 4.57
CA MET A 1 -1.59 11.47 4.42
C MET A 1 -2.48 10.46 5.12
N ILE A 2 -2.75 9.30 4.50
CA ILE A 2 -3.52 8.21 5.12
C ILE A 2 -2.65 6.96 5.33
N LEU A 3 -3.05 6.12 6.29
CA LEU A 3 -2.46 4.80 6.52
C LEU A 3 -3.43 3.72 6.00
N VAL A 4 -2.93 2.87 5.11
CA VAL A 4 -3.66 1.70 4.59
C VAL A 4 -2.97 0.45 5.10
N THR A 5 -3.70 -0.40 5.81
CA THR A 5 -3.21 -1.72 6.23
C THR A 5 -3.68 -2.80 5.28
N GLY A 6 -2.83 -3.76 4.91
CA GLY A 6 -3.20 -4.81 3.96
C GLY A 6 -3.25 -4.33 2.50
N GLY A 7 -2.54 -3.24 2.19
CA GLY A 7 -2.59 -2.59 0.88
C GLY A 7 -1.82 -3.33 -0.22
N ALA A 8 -1.20 -4.48 0.05
CA ALA A 8 -0.65 -5.36 -0.98
C ALA A 8 -1.61 -6.52 -1.35
N GLY A 9 -2.79 -6.61 -0.72
CA GLY A 9 -3.84 -7.56 -1.11
C GLY A 9 -4.72 -7.05 -2.26
N PHE A 10 -5.67 -7.85 -2.74
CA PHE A 10 -6.50 -7.51 -3.91
C PHE A 10 -7.25 -6.16 -3.79
N ILE A 11 -8.09 -6.00 -2.76
CA ILE A 11 -8.86 -4.76 -2.57
C ILE A 11 -7.94 -3.62 -2.13
N GLY A 12 -7.02 -3.90 -1.21
CA GLY A 12 -6.10 -2.91 -0.67
C GLY A 12 -5.22 -2.28 -1.74
N ALA A 13 -4.67 -3.07 -2.66
CA ALA A 13 -3.82 -2.57 -3.72
C ALA A 13 -4.59 -1.68 -4.71
N ASN A 14 -5.80 -2.09 -5.13
CA ASN A 14 -6.64 -1.24 -5.99
C ASN A 14 -7.03 0.06 -5.29
N PHE A 15 -7.37 0.01 -4.00
CA PHE A 15 -7.62 1.22 -3.22
C PHE A 15 -6.41 2.16 -3.20
N VAL A 16 -5.19 1.66 -3.00
CA VAL A 16 -3.97 2.48 -3.03
C VAL A 16 -3.73 3.09 -4.41
N LEU A 17 -3.93 2.32 -5.48
CA LEU A 17 -3.78 2.78 -6.87
C LEU A 17 -4.78 3.89 -7.19
N ASP A 18 -6.07 3.66 -6.93
CA ASP A 18 -7.14 4.62 -7.19
C ASP A 18 -6.96 5.88 -6.35
N TRP A 19 -6.58 5.74 -5.08
CA TRP A 19 -6.32 6.86 -4.19
C TRP A 19 -5.20 7.77 -4.73
N LEU A 20 -4.09 7.20 -5.21
CA LEU A 20 -2.97 8.01 -5.73
C LEU A 20 -3.23 8.60 -7.13
N ALA A 21 -4.17 8.02 -7.87
CA ALA A 21 -4.63 8.52 -9.16
C ALA A 21 -5.61 9.69 -9.01
N GLU A 22 -6.55 9.60 -8.05
CA GLU A 22 -7.59 10.60 -7.84
C GLU A 22 -7.21 11.68 -6.82
N SER A 23 -6.39 11.32 -5.83
CA SER A 23 -5.95 12.21 -4.76
C SER A 23 -4.48 12.63 -4.93
N GLY A 24 -4.20 13.86 -4.53
CA GLY A 24 -2.82 14.35 -4.34
C GLY A 24 -2.22 13.94 -2.99
N GLU A 25 -3.01 13.27 -2.12
CA GLU A 25 -2.64 12.99 -0.75
C GLU A 25 -1.79 11.70 -0.62
N PRO A 26 -0.61 11.73 0.04
CA PRO A 26 0.23 10.56 0.21
C PRO A 26 -0.40 9.42 1.01
N VAL A 27 0.04 8.19 0.72
CA VAL A 27 -0.35 6.94 1.37
C VAL A 27 0.87 6.28 2.00
N VAL A 28 0.72 5.85 3.26
CA VAL A 28 1.58 4.84 3.87
C VAL A 28 0.84 3.51 3.78
N ASN A 29 1.42 2.54 3.08
CA ASN A 29 0.89 1.19 2.94
C ASN A 29 1.65 0.23 3.87
N LEU A 30 1.01 -0.17 4.97
CA LEU A 30 1.52 -1.17 5.90
C LEU A 30 0.98 -2.54 5.53
N ASP A 31 1.85 -3.46 5.16
CA ASP A 31 1.44 -4.84 4.85
C ASP A 31 2.42 -5.86 5.43
N LYS A 32 1.89 -6.96 5.95
CA LYS A 32 2.71 -8.07 6.47
C LYS A 32 3.36 -8.88 5.35
N LEU A 33 2.86 -8.77 4.12
CA LEU A 33 3.19 -9.60 2.97
C LEU A 33 3.05 -11.09 3.31
N THR A 34 1.84 -11.46 3.73
CA THR A 34 1.47 -12.88 3.86
C THR A 34 1.28 -13.51 2.48
N TYR A 35 0.82 -14.76 2.41
CA TYR A 35 0.55 -15.45 1.12
C TYR A 35 -0.42 -14.68 0.21
N ALA A 36 -1.30 -13.84 0.78
CA ALA A 36 -2.29 -13.07 0.03
C ALA A 36 -1.77 -11.70 -0.44
N GLY A 37 -0.60 -11.26 0.04
CA GLY A 37 0.01 -9.99 -0.36
C GLY A 37 0.93 -10.15 -1.57
N ASN A 38 0.79 -9.29 -2.56
CA ASN A 38 1.64 -9.26 -3.75
C ASN A 38 2.07 -7.83 -4.10
N LEU A 39 3.38 -7.55 -4.02
CA LEU A 39 3.94 -6.25 -4.37
C LEU A 39 3.94 -5.96 -5.88
N GLU A 40 3.84 -6.98 -6.73
CA GLU A 40 3.78 -6.78 -8.19
C GLU A 40 2.55 -5.94 -8.59
N THR A 41 1.45 -6.02 -7.85
CA THR A 41 0.26 -5.19 -8.09
C THR A 41 0.52 -3.69 -7.86
N LEU A 42 1.53 -3.34 -7.05
CA LEU A 42 1.91 -1.96 -6.74
C LEU A 42 3.17 -1.51 -7.50
N GLN A 43 3.67 -2.31 -8.45
CA GLN A 43 4.93 -2.03 -9.15
C GLN A 43 4.89 -0.70 -9.92
N SER A 44 3.72 -0.27 -10.41
CA SER A 44 3.52 1.02 -11.07
C SER A 44 3.79 2.23 -10.16
N LEU A 45 3.76 2.04 -8.84
CA LEU A 45 4.01 3.08 -7.84
C LEU A 45 5.49 3.12 -7.39
N GLN A 46 6.35 2.27 -7.96
CA GLN A 46 7.75 2.20 -7.57
C GLN A 46 8.46 3.55 -7.83
N GLY A 47 8.93 4.18 -6.75
CA GLY A 47 9.58 5.49 -6.80
C GLY A 47 8.64 6.70 -6.73
N ASP A 48 7.31 6.49 -6.64
CA ASP A 48 6.39 7.59 -6.33
C ASP A 48 6.58 8.01 -4.86
N ALA A 49 7.04 9.24 -4.63
CA ALA A 49 7.26 9.79 -3.29
C ALA A 49 5.98 9.88 -2.43
N ARG A 50 4.80 9.78 -3.07
CA ARG A 50 3.49 9.76 -2.38
C ARG A 50 3.11 8.36 -1.89
N HIS A 51 3.78 7.31 -2.34
CA HIS A 51 3.55 5.93 -1.90
C HIS A 51 4.72 5.44 -1.04
N VAL A 52 4.49 5.32 0.27
CA VAL A 52 5.46 4.75 1.21
C VAL A 52 5.02 3.35 1.59
N PHE A 53 5.79 2.34 1.21
CA PHE A 53 5.54 0.97 1.61
C PHE A 53 6.31 0.63 2.90
N VAL A 54 5.62 0.03 3.87
CA VAL A 54 6.19 -0.48 5.10
C VAL A 54 5.80 -1.95 5.22
N GLN A 55 6.80 -2.83 5.25
CA GLN A 55 6.56 -4.22 5.59
C GLN A 55 6.50 -4.37 7.11
N GLY A 56 5.37 -4.82 7.66
CA GLY A 56 5.19 -4.98 9.09
C GLY A 56 3.90 -5.67 9.48
N ASP A 57 3.83 -6.19 10.71
CA ASP A 57 2.62 -6.80 11.25
C ASP A 57 1.85 -5.76 12.07
N ILE A 58 0.53 -5.68 11.86
CA ILE A 58 -0.36 -4.83 12.68
C ILE A 58 -0.41 -5.29 14.16
N CYS A 59 0.06 -6.50 14.44
CA CYS A 59 0.20 -7.04 15.80
C CYS A 59 1.50 -6.64 16.52
N ASP A 60 2.46 -6.00 15.83
CA ASP A 60 3.71 -5.54 16.45
C ASP A 60 3.45 -4.39 17.44
N ARG A 61 4.13 -4.41 18.59
CA ARG A 61 3.95 -3.48 19.73
C ARG A 61 5.19 -2.62 19.97
#